data_AF-A0A975H8V7-F1
#
_entry.id   AF-A0A975H8V7-F1
#
_cell.length_a   1.000
_cell.length_b   1.000
_cell.length_c   1.000
_cell.angle_alpha   90.00
_cell.angle_beta   90.00
_cell.angle_gamma   90.00
#
_symmetry.space_group_name_H-M   'P 1'
#
loop_
_entity.id
_entity.type
_entity.pdbx_description
1 polymer ?
#
loop_
_entity_poly.entity_id
_entity_poly.type
_entity_poly.pdbx_seq_one_letter_code
_entity_poly.pdbx_strand_id
1 'polypeptide(L)'
;MYMLDTTNTNNYSYTTKHLEIHILGGIRTNKLESLRVTLSIQKVKQHQILRQSIDLYNDNQVEKFIRKVAERLEIGTSVIRKTLQELTHELENYRFLLISNEEQANKPFVKQLSASEEKEAISFLKKGKLLERTNEYINKSGVIGEVNNRLLMYLIFTSRKTNNPLHCISLGSSGTGKTHLQSKIAELIPEEDKVEITVLSANAFYYFNRTELQHKLILIEDLDGALSVLYPLRELQSKKRITKTVVHKDAQGNTKTIHLTVEGPVSVAGCTTQESIYEDNSNRSFLLYIDESQEQDNRIMNYQRLATSGKLDEQSEYKSKEILKNVQRVLKPIKVINPFAEYLELPQLVFKPRRTNSHYLQFINAITFYKQYQREKKYNKDTGEEYIETTIEDIEEANELITEVLLRKSDTITGATRNHLENLKKYLQENKQTTFTSSEIRRNLRVKETTLRRYNKQLLAESYIKKVKGKKGQLYHYEIIDINEYKELKNQIDKALHDCIANINLATSS
;
A
#
# COMPACT_ATOMS: atom_id res chain seq x y z
N MET A 1 -47.86 -24.53 -4.52
CA MET A 1 -46.95 -23.37 -4.54
C MET A 1 -46.26 -23.40 -5.89
N TYR A 2 -46.56 -22.44 -6.78
CA TYR A 2 -45.92 -22.37 -8.09
C TYR A 2 -44.56 -21.72 -7.88
N MET A 3 -43.48 -22.40 -8.25
CA MET A 3 -42.13 -21.96 -7.94
C MET A 3 -41.49 -21.34 -9.17
N LEU A 4 -40.89 -20.15 -9.01
CA LEU A 4 -40.06 -19.53 -10.03
C LEU A 4 -38.78 -20.34 -10.18
N ASP A 5 -38.54 -20.89 -11.37
CA ASP A 5 -37.31 -21.60 -11.71
C ASP A 5 -36.31 -20.61 -12.31
N THR A 6 -35.22 -20.39 -11.57
CA THR A 6 -34.14 -19.47 -11.92
C THR A 6 -32.84 -20.20 -12.26
N THR A 7 -32.88 -21.50 -12.55
CA THR A 7 -31.68 -22.30 -12.87
C THR A 7 -30.94 -21.78 -14.11
N ASN A 8 -31.67 -21.24 -15.09
CA ASN A 8 -31.10 -20.56 -16.25
C ASN A 8 -31.11 -19.04 -16.04
N THR A 9 -29.92 -18.45 -15.87
CA THR A 9 -29.74 -17.01 -15.61
C THR A 9 -30.26 -16.11 -16.73
N ASN A 10 -30.38 -16.63 -17.96
CA ASN A 10 -30.86 -15.89 -19.13
C ASN A 10 -32.34 -16.15 -19.45
N ASN A 11 -32.98 -17.09 -18.75
CA ASN A 11 -34.38 -17.42 -18.99
C ASN A 11 -35.04 -18.03 -17.73
N TYR A 12 -35.68 -17.20 -16.91
CA TYR A 12 -36.42 -17.71 -15.75
C TYR A 12 -37.79 -18.23 -16.19
N SER A 13 -38.23 -19.35 -15.63
CA SER A 13 -39.52 -19.94 -15.97
C SER A 13 -40.48 -19.94 -14.78
N TYR A 14 -41.73 -19.61 -15.04
CA TYR A 14 -42.80 -19.58 -14.05
C TYR A 14 -44.07 -20.19 -14.67
N THR A 15 -44.41 -21.38 -14.21
CA THR A 15 -45.54 -22.14 -14.76
C THR A 15 -46.64 -22.27 -13.72
N THR A 16 -47.84 -21.84 -14.09
CA THR A 16 -49.07 -21.98 -13.31
C THR A 16 -49.99 -23.03 -13.95
N LYS A 17 -51.18 -23.24 -13.40
CA LYS A 17 -52.19 -24.13 -14.00
C LYS A 17 -52.64 -23.68 -15.41
N HIS A 18 -52.58 -22.38 -15.70
CA HIS A 18 -53.16 -21.80 -16.93
C HIS A 18 -52.13 -21.16 -17.85
N LEU A 19 -51.05 -20.62 -17.28
CA LEU A 19 -50.04 -19.84 -17.99
C LEU A 19 -48.64 -20.39 -17.77
N GLU A 20 -47.85 -20.38 -18.84
CA GLU A 20 -46.42 -20.58 -18.82
C GLU A 20 -45.76 -19.25 -19.17
N ILE A 21 -44.91 -18.75 -18.27
CA ILE A 21 -44.26 -17.45 -18.38
C ILE A 21 -42.76 -17.64 -18.32
N HIS A 22 -42.06 -17.01 -19.27
CA HIS A 22 -40.61 -16.99 -19.36
C HIS A 22 -40.12 -15.54 -19.27
N ILE A 23 -39.12 -15.27 -18.44
CA ILE A 23 -38.46 -13.96 -18.32
C ILE A 23 -37.14 -14.01 -19.08
N LEU A 24 -37.12 -13.34 -20.24
CA LEU A 24 -35.99 -13.36 -21.15
C LEU A 24 -34.93 -12.33 -20.71
N GLY A 25 -33.69 -12.78 -20.57
CA GLY A 25 -32.54 -11.93 -20.22
C GLY A 25 -32.40 -11.62 -18.71
N GLY A 26 -33.14 -12.35 -17.87
CA GLY A 26 -33.07 -12.22 -16.41
C GLY A 26 -33.66 -10.92 -15.87
N ILE A 27 -33.25 -10.55 -14.65
CA ILE A 27 -33.63 -9.29 -13.99
C ILE A 27 -32.40 -8.43 -13.72
N ARG A 28 -32.60 -7.12 -13.67
CA ARG A 28 -31.56 -6.16 -13.30
C ARG A 28 -31.53 -5.96 -11.78
N THR A 29 -30.33 -5.95 -11.21
CA THR A 29 -30.09 -5.63 -9.78
C THR A 29 -29.90 -4.13 -9.55
N ASN A 30 -29.74 -3.32 -10.60
CA ASN A 30 -29.68 -1.86 -10.53
C ASN A 30 -31.08 -1.20 -10.64
N LYS A 31 -31.28 -0.05 -9.98
CA LYS A 31 -32.54 0.73 -9.94
C LYS A 31 -33.75 -0.03 -9.39
N LEU A 32 -33.78 -0.18 -8.07
CA LEU A 32 -34.82 -0.89 -7.31
C LEU A 32 -36.25 -0.35 -7.50
N GLU A 33 -36.38 0.92 -7.90
CA GLU A 33 -37.64 1.63 -8.14
C GLU A 33 -38.42 1.16 -9.39
N SER A 34 -37.84 0.29 -10.23
CA SER A 34 -38.50 -0.31 -11.40
C SER A 34 -38.23 -1.81 -11.47
N LEU A 35 -39.12 -2.57 -12.11
CA LEU A 35 -38.93 -3.99 -12.39
C LEU A 35 -39.22 -4.27 -13.86
N ARG A 36 -38.33 -3.76 -14.72
CA ARG A 36 -38.44 -3.91 -16.17
C ARG A 36 -37.92 -5.27 -16.63
N VAL A 37 -38.82 -6.07 -17.20
CA VAL A 37 -38.55 -7.42 -17.68
C VAL A 37 -39.11 -7.61 -19.09
N THR A 38 -38.60 -8.60 -19.81
CA THR A 38 -39.20 -9.05 -21.07
C THR A 38 -39.90 -10.37 -20.82
N LEU A 39 -41.24 -10.33 -20.78
CA LEU A 39 -42.07 -11.51 -20.56
C LEU A 39 -42.39 -12.19 -21.88
N SER A 40 -42.29 -13.51 -21.89
CA SER A 40 -42.81 -14.40 -22.92
C SER A 40 -43.88 -15.28 -22.28
N ILE A 41 -45.15 -15.03 -22.60
CA ILE A 41 -46.31 -15.66 -21.97
C ILE A 41 -47.09 -16.49 -22.99
N GLN A 42 -47.47 -17.70 -22.59
CA GLN A 42 -48.30 -18.60 -23.38
C GLN A 42 -49.27 -19.38 -22.48
N LYS A 43 -50.30 -19.96 -23.09
CA LYS A 43 -51.18 -20.91 -22.41
C LYS A 43 -50.47 -22.27 -22.33
N VAL A 44 -50.63 -22.95 -21.21
CA VAL A 44 -49.99 -24.26 -20.97
C VAL A 44 -50.37 -25.25 -22.09
N LYS A 45 -49.38 -25.94 -22.66
CA LYS A 45 -49.52 -26.87 -23.80
C LYS A 45 -50.02 -26.23 -25.12
N GLN A 46 -49.94 -24.91 -25.26
CA GLN A 46 -50.21 -24.21 -26.52
C GLN A 46 -49.01 -23.40 -26.97
N HIS A 47 -48.87 -23.21 -28.29
CA HIS A 47 -47.72 -22.56 -28.92
C HIS A 47 -47.96 -21.07 -29.26
N GLN A 48 -49.06 -20.48 -28.80
CA GLN A 48 -49.33 -19.07 -29.03
C GLN A 48 -48.57 -18.23 -28.00
N ILE A 49 -47.42 -17.70 -28.42
CA ILE A 49 -46.50 -16.96 -27.53
C ILE A 49 -46.68 -15.47 -27.72
N LEU A 50 -46.86 -14.76 -26.61
CA LEU A 50 -46.86 -13.30 -26.59
C LEU A 50 -45.61 -12.80 -25.87
N ARG A 51 -44.83 -11.95 -26.54
CA ARG A 51 -43.62 -11.35 -25.98
C ARG A 51 -43.80 -9.85 -25.80
N GLN A 52 -43.48 -9.33 -24.63
CA GLN A 52 -43.55 -7.90 -24.35
C GLN A 52 -42.57 -7.48 -23.25
N SER A 53 -41.87 -6.36 -23.47
CA SER A 53 -41.14 -5.68 -22.41
C SER A 53 -42.11 -4.82 -21.60
N ILE A 54 -42.09 -4.97 -20.28
CA ILE A 54 -42.98 -4.29 -19.35
C ILE A 54 -42.23 -3.95 -18.07
N ASP A 55 -42.58 -2.83 -17.46
CA ASP A 55 -42.24 -2.55 -16.07
C ASP A 55 -43.36 -3.05 -15.15
N LEU A 56 -43.07 -4.11 -14.37
CA LEU A 56 -44.05 -4.76 -13.49
C LEU A 56 -44.53 -3.86 -12.34
N TYR A 57 -43.83 -2.75 -12.07
CA TYR A 57 -44.25 -1.75 -11.08
C TYR A 57 -45.15 -0.66 -11.67
N ASN A 58 -45.32 -0.62 -12.99
CA ASN A 58 -46.18 0.34 -13.66
C ASN A 58 -47.58 -0.25 -13.89
N ASP A 59 -48.52 0.04 -12.99
CA ASP A 59 -49.89 -0.50 -13.03
C ASP A 59 -50.59 -0.27 -14.37
N ASN A 60 -50.45 0.92 -14.97
CA ASN A 60 -51.02 1.23 -16.28
C ASN A 60 -50.49 0.31 -17.40
N GLN A 61 -49.21 -0.06 -17.37
CA GLN A 61 -48.64 -1.00 -18.33
C GLN A 61 -49.12 -2.42 -18.06
N VAL A 62 -49.18 -2.82 -16.78
CA VAL A 62 -49.64 -4.15 -16.33
C VAL A 62 -51.09 -4.38 -16.73
N GLU A 63 -51.98 -3.41 -16.51
CA GLU A 63 -53.39 -3.46 -16.93
C GLU A 63 -53.55 -3.65 -18.44
N LYS A 64 -52.83 -2.84 -19.23
CA LYS A 64 -52.86 -2.97 -20.70
C LYS A 64 -52.36 -4.33 -21.16
N PHE A 65 -51.33 -4.85 -20.49
CA PHE A 65 -50.79 -6.18 -20.79
C PHE A 65 -51.77 -7.29 -20.41
N ILE A 66 -52.40 -7.23 -19.23
CA ILE A 66 -53.42 -8.19 -18.79
C ILE A 66 -54.56 -8.30 -19.82
N ARG A 67 -55.10 -7.15 -20.27
CA ARG A 67 -56.17 -7.13 -21.28
C ARG A 67 -55.74 -7.79 -22.59
N LYS A 68 -54.54 -7.46 -23.07
CA LYS A 68 -53.97 -8.01 -24.32
C LYS A 68 -53.72 -9.52 -24.23
N VAL A 69 -53.25 -10.01 -23.08
CA VAL A 69 -53.04 -11.44 -22.84
C VAL A 69 -54.38 -12.16 -22.73
N ALA A 70 -55.36 -11.58 -22.04
CA ALA A 70 -56.70 -12.16 -21.87
C ALA A 70 -57.41 -12.36 -23.22
N GLU A 71 -57.35 -11.34 -24.09
CA GLU A 71 -57.93 -11.38 -25.43
C GLU A 71 -57.26 -12.44 -26.31
N ARG A 72 -55.91 -12.52 -26.29
CA ARG A 72 -55.19 -13.41 -27.22
C ARG A 72 -55.09 -14.85 -26.76
N LEU A 73 -55.05 -15.12 -25.46
CA LEU A 73 -54.91 -16.47 -24.91
C LEU A 73 -56.24 -17.05 -24.40
N GLU A 74 -57.33 -16.27 -24.47
CA GLU A 74 -58.67 -16.63 -24.01
C GLU A 74 -58.67 -17.09 -22.53
N ILE A 75 -58.00 -16.30 -21.68
CA ILE A 75 -57.89 -16.55 -20.23
C ILE A 75 -58.47 -15.34 -19.49
N GLY A 76 -59.22 -15.59 -18.42
CA GLY A 76 -59.82 -14.54 -17.60
C GLY A 76 -58.79 -13.55 -17.04
N THR A 77 -59.11 -12.26 -17.08
CA THR A 77 -58.24 -11.17 -16.60
C THR A 77 -57.88 -11.31 -15.12
N SER A 78 -58.78 -11.85 -14.29
CA SER A 78 -58.54 -12.12 -12.87
C SER A 78 -57.44 -13.15 -12.64
N VAL A 79 -57.38 -14.19 -13.49
CA VAL A 79 -56.35 -15.24 -13.43
C VAL A 79 -54.99 -14.65 -13.80
N ILE A 80 -54.90 -13.92 -14.92
CA ILE A 80 -53.66 -13.31 -15.38
C ILE A 80 -53.15 -12.28 -14.36
N ARG A 81 -54.05 -11.44 -13.81
CA ARG A 81 -53.70 -10.45 -12.78
C ARG A 81 -53.06 -11.12 -11.56
N LYS A 82 -53.72 -12.14 -11.02
CA LYS A 82 -53.21 -12.87 -9.86
C LYS A 82 -51.86 -13.52 -10.17
N THR A 83 -51.72 -14.15 -11.33
CA THR A 83 -50.46 -14.76 -11.78
C THR A 83 -49.33 -13.73 -11.90
N LEU A 84 -49.59 -12.54 -12.46
CA LEU A 84 -48.58 -11.49 -12.57
C LEU A 84 -48.22 -10.90 -11.21
N GLN A 85 -49.17 -10.76 -10.27
CA GLN A 85 -48.88 -10.32 -8.91
C GLN A 85 -47.99 -11.33 -8.16
N GLU A 86 -48.31 -12.62 -8.26
CA GLU A 86 -47.50 -13.70 -7.67
C GLU A 86 -46.10 -13.75 -8.31
N LEU A 87 -46.02 -13.63 -9.65
CA LEU A 87 -44.75 -13.56 -10.36
C LEU A 87 -43.89 -12.36 -9.93
N THR A 88 -44.48 -11.17 -9.80
CA THR A 88 -43.79 -9.98 -9.32
C THR A 88 -43.20 -10.21 -7.93
N HIS A 89 -43.98 -10.80 -7.02
CA HIS A 89 -43.50 -11.12 -5.68
C HIS A 89 -42.32 -12.11 -5.67
N GLU A 90 -42.40 -13.18 -6.47
CA GLU A 90 -41.30 -14.14 -6.61
C GLU A 90 -40.04 -13.51 -7.22
N LEU A 91 -40.20 -12.62 -8.21
CA LEU A 91 -39.08 -11.89 -8.80
C LEU A 91 -38.45 -10.89 -7.83
N GLU A 92 -39.23 -10.26 -6.95
CA GLU A 92 -38.71 -9.39 -5.89
C GLU A 92 -37.87 -10.17 -4.89
N ASN A 93 -38.40 -11.30 -4.38
CA ASN A 93 -37.68 -12.18 -3.46
C ASN A 93 -36.36 -12.66 -4.07
N TYR A 94 -36.40 -13.07 -5.34
CA TYR A 94 -35.20 -13.47 -6.06
C TYR A 94 -34.23 -12.30 -6.32
N ARG A 95 -34.73 -11.09 -6.60
CA ARG A 95 -33.90 -9.88 -6.75
C ARG A 95 -33.16 -9.53 -5.46
N PHE A 96 -33.81 -9.65 -4.31
CA PHE A 96 -33.17 -9.46 -3.01
C PHE A 96 -32.09 -10.51 -2.76
N LEU A 97 -32.34 -11.77 -3.11
CA LEU A 97 -31.34 -12.83 -3.03
C LEU A 97 -30.13 -12.53 -3.92
N LEU A 98 -30.33 -12.13 -5.18
CA LEU A 98 -29.24 -11.74 -6.09
C LEU A 98 -28.40 -10.59 -5.53
N ILE A 99 -29.03 -9.53 -5.02
CA ILE A 99 -28.33 -8.39 -4.41
C ILE A 99 -27.54 -8.86 -3.20
N SER A 100 -28.13 -9.69 -2.32
CA SER A 100 -27.43 -10.22 -1.15
C SER A 100 -26.24 -11.11 -1.53
N ASN A 101 -26.37 -11.87 -2.63
CA ASN A 101 -25.30 -12.72 -3.15
C ASN A 101 -24.20 -11.89 -3.82
N GLU A 102 -24.54 -10.82 -4.54
CA GLU A 102 -23.58 -9.85 -5.09
C GLU A 102 -22.84 -9.13 -3.96
N GLU A 103 -23.54 -8.71 -2.90
CA GLU A 103 -22.93 -8.12 -1.71
C GLU A 103 -22.03 -9.11 -0.97
N GLN A 104 -22.42 -10.38 -0.85
CA GLN A 104 -21.59 -11.42 -0.24
C GLN A 104 -20.38 -11.80 -1.11
N ALA A 105 -20.55 -11.89 -2.42
CA ALA A 105 -19.47 -12.20 -3.37
C ALA A 105 -18.44 -11.07 -3.44
N ASN A 106 -18.87 -9.82 -3.25
CA ASN A 106 -18.00 -8.65 -3.23
C ASN A 106 -17.48 -8.31 -1.81
N LYS A 107 -17.85 -9.06 -0.77
CA LYS A 107 -17.25 -8.87 0.55
C LYS A 107 -15.79 -9.33 0.52
N PRO A 108 -14.84 -8.49 0.96
CA PRO A 108 -13.45 -8.88 1.02
C PRO A 108 -13.28 -10.06 1.97
N PHE A 109 -12.63 -11.13 1.50
CA PHE A 109 -12.31 -12.28 2.33
C PHE A 109 -11.33 -11.85 3.43
N VAL A 110 -11.71 -12.05 4.69
CA VAL A 110 -10.84 -11.82 5.86
C VAL A 110 -10.50 -13.16 6.46
N LYS A 111 -9.20 -13.51 6.49
CA LYS A 111 -8.74 -14.77 7.09
C LYS A 111 -9.00 -14.72 8.60
N GLN A 112 -9.81 -15.64 9.11
CA GLN A 112 -9.93 -15.89 10.54
C GLN A 112 -8.82 -16.84 10.97
N LEU A 113 -8.04 -16.44 11.98
CA LEU A 113 -6.98 -17.29 12.52
C LEU A 113 -7.56 -18.44 13.34
N SER A 114 -6.96 -19.62 13.20
CA SER A 114 -7.19 -20.69 14.17
C SER A 114 -6.53 -20.37 15.51
N ALA A 115 -7.02 -20.99 16.59
CA ALA A 115 -6.44 -20.82 17.93
C ALA A 115 -4.94 -21.18 17.99
N SER A 116 -4.50 -22.14 17.16
CA SER A 116 -3.09 -22.52 17.05
C SER A 116 -2.26 -21.41 16.38
N GLU A 117 -2.73 -20.87 15.26
CA GLU A 117 -2.05 -19.79 14.54
C GLU A 117 -1.98 -18.51 15.39
N GLU A 118 -3.06 -18.17 16.09
CA GLU A 118 -3.08 -17.02 16.99
C GLU A 118 -2.07 -17.20 18.13
N LYS A 119 -2.05 -18.37 18.77
CA LYS A 119 -1.08 -18.67 19.84
C LYS A 119 0.37 -18.63 19.34
N GLU A 120 0.63 -19.14 18.13
CA GLU A 120 1.95 -19.09 17.51
C GLU A 120 2.39 -17.64 17.23
N ALA A 121 1.52 -16.83 16.63
CA ALA A 121 1.78 -15.43 16.32
C ALA A 121 2.02 -14.59 17.58
N ILE A 122 1.20 -14.76 18.62
CA ILE A 122 1.40 -14.08 19.91
C ILE A 122 2.68 -14.57 20.60
N SER A 123 2.96 -15.88 20.55
CA SER A 123 4.20 -16.44 21.08
C SER A 123 5.42 -15.83 20.40
N PHE A 124 5.39 -15.68 19.07
CA PHE A 124 6.42 -14.98 18.30
C PHE A 124 6.64 -13.55 18.79
N LEU A 125 5.56 -12.77 18.92
CA LEU A 125 5.61 -11.37 19.38
C LEU A 125 6.11 -11.20 20.82
N LYS A 126 6.01 -12.23 21.67
CA LYS A 126 6.51 -12.21 23.05
C LYS A 126 8.00 -12.52 23.20
N LYS A 127 8.68 -12.99 22.15
CA LYS A 127 10.11 -13.38 22.24
C LYS A 127 10.99 -12.14 22.25
N GLY A 128 12.01 -12.13 23.12
CA GLY A 128 13.05 -11.09 23.12
C GLY A 128 13.83 -11.01 21.80
N LYS A 129 14.47 -9.87 21.54
CA LYS A 129 15.12 -9.53 20.27
C LYS A 129 14.15 -9.65 19.09
N LEU A 130 12.96 -9.07 19.24
CA LEU A 130 11.86 -9.26 18.30
C LEU A 130 12.24 -8.78 16.89
N LEU A 131 12.86 -7.61 16.76
CA LEU A 131 13.22 -7.08 15.46
C LEU A 131 14.26 -7.93 14.74
N GLU A 132 15.30 -8.42 15.44
CA GLU A 132 16.27 -9.37 14.89
C GLU A 132 15.58 -10.63 14.35
N ARG A 133 14.70 -11.23 15.16
CA ARG A 133 13.92 -12.42 14.77
C ARG A 133 13.00 -12.14 13.59
N THR A 134 12.30 -11.02 13.59
CA THR A 134 11.47 -10.61 12.45
C THR A 134 12.31 -10.49 11.20
N ASN A 135 13.50 -9.90 11.30
CA ASN A 135 14.42 -9.74 10.19
C ASN A 135 14.94 -11.10 9.66
N GLU A 136 15.20 -12.07 10.53
CA GLU A 136 15.53 -13.45 10.15
C GLU A 136 14.38 -14.12 9.40
N TYR A 137 13.14 -13.94 9.84
CA TYR A 137 11.97 -14.50 9.17
C TYR A 137 11.69 -13.80 7.83
N ILE A 138 11.95 -12.49 7.73
CA ILE A 138 11.92 -11.78 6.44
C ILE A 138 12.96 -12.38 5.49
N ASN A 139 14.19 -12.64 5.96
CA ASN A 139 15.22 -13.32 5.16
C ASN A 139 14.76 -14.71 4.69
N LYS A 140 14.23 -15.50 5.62
CA LYS A 140 13.71 -16.86 5.35
C LYS A 140 12.50 -16.85 4.43
N SER A 141 11.82 -15.72 4.26
CA SER A 141 10.69 -15.58 3.33
C SER A 141 11.11 -15.32 1.88
N GLY A 142 12.42 -15.22 1.62
CA GLY A 142 13.00 -15.02 0.29
C GLY A 142 13.45 -13.58 -0.02
N VAL A 143 13.49 -12.69 0.97
CA VAL A 143 14.02 -11.32 0.80
C VAL A 143 15.50 -11.28 1.16
N ILE A 144 16.37 -11.32 0.15
CA ILE A 144 17.81 -11.46 0.34
C ILE A 144 18.51 -10.10 0.48
N GLY A 145 19.39 -9.98 1.48
CA GLY A 145 20.13 -8.75 1.76
C GLY A 145 19.21 -7.63 2.23
N GLU A 146 19.53 -6.37 1.92
CA GLU A 146 18.71 -5.19 2.29
C GLU A 146 18.32 -5.18 3.79
N VAL A 147 19.26 -5.60 4.65
CA VAL A 147 18.97 -6.02 6.03
C VAL A 147 18.21 -4.95 6.83
N ASN A 148 18.63 -3.69 6.71
CA ASN A 148 17.98 -2.57 7.38
C ASN A 148 16.72 -2.13 6.63
N ASN A 149 16.83 -1.93 5.31
CA ASN A 149 15.72 -1.44 4.47
C ASN A 149 14.49 -2.36 4.52
N ARG A 150 14.68 -3.69 4.51
CA ARG A 150 13.57 -4.65 4.53
C ARG A 150 12.81 -4.65 5.86
N LEU A 151 13.54 -4.52 6.98
CA LEU A 151 12.93 -4.43 8.31
C LEU A 151 12.25 -3.08 8.51
N LEU A 152 12.91 -1.98 8.14
CA LEU A 152 12.36 -0.64 8.15
C LEU A 152 11.05 -0.56 7.34
N MET A 153 11.05 -1.10 6.12
CA MET A 153 9.88 -1.15 5.25
C MET A 153 8.74 -2.00 5.85
N TYR A 154 9.05 -3.16 6.43
CA TYR A 154 8.05 -3.99 7.11
C TYR A 154 7.39 -3.27 8.30
N LEU A 155 8.16 -2.54 9.11
CA LEU A 155 7.65 -1.73 10.23
C LEU A 155 6.80 -0.55 9.74
N ILE A 156 7.23 0.13 8.68
CA ILE A 156 6.46 1.20 8.03
C ILE A 156 5.12 0.64 7.52
N PHE A 157 5.10 -0.52 6.87
CA PHE A 157 3.86 -1.13 6.39
C PHE A 157 2.94 -1.54 7.55
N THR A 158 3.52 -2.02 8.64
CA THR A 158 2.77 -2.41 9.85
C THR A 158 2.14 -1.19 10.55
N SER A 159 2.77 -0.02 10.45
CA SER A 159 2.28 1.23 11.05
C SER A 159 0.89 1.66 10.54
N ARG A 160 0.37 1.10 9.44
CA ARG A 160 -1.01 1.29 8.94
C ARG A 160 -2.08 1.00 10.00
N LYS A 161 -1.77 0.12 10.97
CA LYS A 161 -2.64 -0.24 12.09
C LYS A 161 -2.64 0.78 13.22
N THR A 162 -1.80 1.80 13.14
CA THR A 162 -1.73 2.91 14.10
C THR A 162 -2.54 4.11 13.61
N ASN A 163 -2.75 5.08 14.51
CA ASN A 163 -3.44 6.31 14.16
C ASN A 163 -2.64 7.22 13.22
N ASN A 164 -1.30 7.12 13.20
CA ASN A 164 -0.41 7.94 12.38
C ASN A 164 0.54 7.02 11.59
N PRO A 165 0.06 6.39 10.50
CA PRO A 165 0.92 5.54 9.70
C PRO A 165 2.06 6.33 9.05
N LEU A 166 3.12 5.59 8.79
CA LEU A 166 4.28 6.03 8.05
C LEU A 166 4.13 5.66 6.57
N HIS A 167 4.95 6.30 5.74
CA HIS A 167 4.98 6.10 4.30
C HIS A 167 6.41 5.95 3.84
N CYS A 168 6.67 5.21 2.77
CA CYS A 168 8.02 5.10 2.21
C CYS A 168 8.03 5.22 0.69
N ILE A 169 9.17 5.68 0.18
CA ILE A 169 9.44 5.70 -1.24
C ILE A 169 10.81 5.05 -1.48
N SER A 170 10.83 4.00 -2.29
CA SER A 170 12.04 3.31 -2.69
C SER A 170 12.68 4.02 -3.90
N LEU A 171 13.95 4.38 -3.76
CA LEU A 171 14.79 5.11 -4.70
C LEU A 171 15.94 4.25 -5.19
N GLY A 172 16.32 4.42 -6.46
CA GLY A 172 17.38 3.63 -7.09
C GLY A 172 17.26 3.60 -8.60
N SER A 173 18.33 3.19 -9.27
CA SER A 173 18.40 3.10 -10.73
C SER A 173 17.44 2.04 -11.30
N SER A 174 17.05 2.15 -12.57
CA SER A 174 16.22 1.10 -13.19
C SER A 174 16.93 -0.25 -13.13
N GLY A 175 16.19 -1.32 -12.80
CA GLY A 175 16.71 -2.69 -12.71
C GLY A 175 17.38 -3.07 -11.39
N THR A 176 17.48 -2.17 -10.40
CA THR A 176 18.17 -2.45 -9.12
C THR A 176 17.34 -3.21 -8.09
N GLY A 177 16.12 -3.62 -8.44
CA GLY A 177 15.28 -4.41 -7.53
C GLY A 177 14.37 -3.62 -6.58
N LYS A 178 14.20 -2.29 -6.75
CA LYS A 178 13.24 -1.47 -5.98
C LYS A 178 11.85 -2.11 -5.84
N THR A 179 11.22 -2.38 -6.99
CA THR A 179 9.87 -2.96 -7.05
C THR A 179 9.87 -4.37 -6.46
N HIS A 180 10.97 -5.12 -6.63
CA HIS A 180 11.12 -6.45 -6.06
C HIS A 180 11.20 -6.42 -4.53
N LEU A 181 11.98 -5.51 -3.93
CA LEU A 181 12.03 -5.36 -2.47
C LEU A 181 10.65 -5.00 -1.92
N GLN A 182 10.00 -4.00 -2.53
CA GLN A 182 8.66 -3.56 -2.12
C GLN A 182 7.63 -4.68 -2.24
N SER A 183 7.58 -5.39 -3.37
CA SER A 183 6.61 -6.47 -3.60
C SER A 183 6.86 -7.65 -2.67
N LYS A 184 8.11 -8.04 -2.44
CA LYS A 184 8.44 -9.14 -1.54
C LYS A 184 8.10 -8.85 -0.08
N ILE A 185 8.29 -7.61 0.38
CA ILE A 185 7.86 -7.22 1.73
C ILE A 185 6.34 -7.07 1.80
N ALA A 186 5.68 -6.65 0.71
CA ALA A 186 4.23 -6.64 0.61
C ALA A 186 3.61 -8.04 0.69
N GLU A 187 4.29 -9.09 0.19
CA GLU A 187 3.87 -10.49 0.37
C GLU A 187 3.82 -10.92 1.84
N LEU A 188 4.42 -10.16 2.77
CA LEU A 188 4.39 -10.42 4.22
C LEU A 188 3.22 -9.73 4.92
N ILE A 189 2.45 -8.93 4.19
CA ILE A 189 1.26 -8.24 4.66
C ILE A 189 0.03 -9.11 4.34
N PRO A 190 -0.97 -9.21 5.24
CA PRO A 190 -2.23 -9.88 4.92
C PRO A 190 -2.86 -9.35 3.62
N GLU A 191 -3.37 -10.24 2.78
CA GLU A 191 -3.96 -9.87 1.47
C GLU A 191 -5.15 -8.94 1.65
N GLU A 192 -5.95 -9.17 2.69
CA GLU A 192 -7.06 -8.32 3.05
C GLU A 192 -6.63 -6.91 3.42
N ASP A 193 -5.37 -6.67 3.79
CA ASP A 193 -4.84 -5.41 4.31
C ASP A 193 -4.01 -4.60 3.28
N LYS A 194 -3.95 -5.04 2.02
CA LYS A 194 -3.18 -4.34 0.97
C LYS A 194 -4.02 -4.05 -0.27
N VAL A 195 -3.65 -2.98 -0.97
CA VAL A 195 -4.23 -2.56 -2.24
C VAL A 195 -3.07 -2.30 -3.20
N GLU A 196 -2.93 -3.18 -4.19
CA GLU A 196 -1.90 -3.08 -5.23
C GLU A 196 -2.44 -2.30 -6.41
N ILE A 197 -1.78 -1.20 -6.74
CA ILE A 197 -2.21 -0.26 -7.78
C ILE A 197 -1.12 -0.19 -8.86
N THR A 198 -1.42 -0.76 -10.02
CA THR A 198 -0.58 -0.70 -11.21
C THR A 198 -0.86 0.57 -12.03
N VAL A 199 -2.15 0.85 -12.30
CA VAL A 199 -2.62 2.04 -13.01
C VAL A 199 -3.91 2.53 -12.35
N LEU A 200 -3.99 3.82 -12.03
CA LEU A 200 -5.21 4.41 -11.48
C LEU A 200 -5.50 5.76 -12.12
N SER A 201 -6.78 6.01 -12.41
CA SER A 201 -7.22 7.37 -12.72
C SER A 201 -7.19 8.23 -11.45
N ALA A 202 -6.85 9.51 -11.57
CA ALA A 202 -6.85 10.45 -10.43
C ALA A 202 -8.17 10.46 -9.63
N ASN A 203 -9.28 10.09 -10.27
CA ASN A 203 -10.60 10.10 -9.67
C ASN A 203 -10.97 8.81 -8.94
N ALA A 204 -10.31 7.68 -9.21
CA ALA A 204 -10.73 6.38 -8.69
C ALA A 204 -10.69 6.35 -7.15
N PHE A 205 -9.73 7.06 -6.54
CA PHE A 205 -9.61 7.19 -5.09
C PHE A 205 -10.87 7.70 -4.38
N TYR A 206 -11.70 8.51 -5.05
CA TYR A 206 -12.92 9.06 -4.46
C TYR A 206 -14.11 8.11 -4.56
N TYR A 207 -14.01 7.03 -5.33
CA TYR A 207 -15.10 6.07 -5.54
C TYR A 207 -14.96 4.79 -4.71
N PHE A 208 -13.89 4.65 -3.92
CA PHE A 208 -13.83 3.65 -2.86
C PHE A 208 -14.92 3.91 -1.83
N ASN A 209 -15.39 2.85 -1.17
CA ASN A 209 -16.31 3.02 -0.05
C ASN A 209 -15.62 3.80 1.09
N ARG A 210 -16.43 4.47 1.90
CA ARG A 210 -15.95 5.43 2.91
C ARG A 210 -14.82 4.89 3.80
N THR A 211 -14.89 3.63 4.23
CA THR A 211 -13.91 3.02 5.14
C THR A 211 -13.03 1.97 4.47
N GLU A 212 -13.11 1.80 3.14
CA GLU A 212 -12.48 0.69 2.43
C GLU A 212 -10.95 0.72 2.53
N LEU A 213 -10.37 1.93 2.53
CA LEU A 213 -8.92 2.13 2.62
C LEU A 213 -8.40 2.17 4.06
N GLN A 214 -9.25 2.09 5.08
CA GLN A 214 -8.80 2.15 6.47
C GLN A 214 -7.87 0.99 6.81
N HIS A 215 -6.73 1.32 7.40
CA HIS A 215 -5.67 0.40 7.78
C HIS A 215 -5.13 -0.43 6.62
N LYS A 216 -5.26 0.05 5.38
CA LYS A 216 -4.68 -0.58 4.19
C LYS A 216 -3.29 -0.06 3.86
N LEU A 217 -2.47 -0.94 3.31
CA LEU A 217 -1.24 -0.58 2.61
C LEU A 217 -1.55 -0.36 1.13
N ILE A 218 -1.33 0.86 0.64
CA ILE A 218 -1.44 1.19 -0.78
C ILE A 218 -0.06 1.06 -1.40
N LEU A 219 0.07 0.15 -2.36
CA LEU A 219 1.31 -0.14 -3.08
C LEU A 219 1.24 0.44 -4.48
N ILE A 220 2.20 1.29 -4.80
CA ILE A 220 2.34 1.91 -6.13
C ILE A 220 3.64 1.40 -6.74
N GLU A 221 3.54 0.62 -7.81
CA GLU A 221 4.72 0.01 -8.42
C GLU A 221 5.60 1.03 -9.14
N ASP A 222 4.99 2.06 -9.73
CA ASP A 222 5.68 3.16 -10.40
C ASP A 222 5.00 4.51 -10.14
N LEU A 223 5.63 5.33 -9.31
CA LEU A 223 5.15 6.69 -9.03
C LEU A 223 5.29 7.62 -10.24
N ASP A 224 6.19 7.32 -11.19
CA ASP A 224 6.44 8.15 -12.36
C ASP A 224 5.23 8.11 -13.32
N GLY A 225 4.58 6.95 -13.44
CA GLY A 225 3.30 6.78 -14.16
C GLY A 225 2.07 7.27 -13.38
N ALA A 226 2.18 7.44 -12.06
CA ALA A 226 1.05 7.76 -11.17
C ALA A 226 0.99 9.24 -10.72
N LEU A 227 1.63 10.16 -11.45
CA LEU A 227 1.70 11.58 -11.07
C LEU A 227 0.32 12.22 -10.78
N SER A 228 -0.70 11.85 -11.56
CA SER A 228 -2.07 12.38 -11.42
C SER A 228 -2.74 11.97 -10.10
N VAL A 229 -2.22 10.93 -9.44
CA VAL A 229 -2.77 10.29 -8.24
C VAL A 229 -2.07 10.79 -6.96
N LEU A 230 -0.92 11.47 -7.10
CA LEU A 230 -0.14 11.96 -5.96
C LEU A 230 -0.91 12.94 -5.07
N TYR A 231 -1.80 13.75 -5.63
CA TYR A 231 -2.55 14.73 -4.84
C TYR A 231 -3.53 14.07 -3.84
N PRO A 232 -4.46 13.19 -4.28
CA PRO A 232 -5.29 12.41 -3.34
C PRO A 232 -4.48 11.66 -2.28
N LEU A 233 -3.33 11.08 -2.67
CA LEU A 233 -2.45 10.38 -1.73
C LEU A 233 -1.89 11.31 -0.66
N ARG A 234 -1.37 12.49 -1.04
CA ARG A 234 -0.85 13.49 -0.06
C ARG A 234 -1.91 13.90 0.97
N GLU A 235 -3.15 14.06 0.51
CA GLU A 235 -4.27 14.40 1.39
C GLU A 235 -4.64 13.24 2.32
N LEU A 236 -4.64 11.99 1.83
CA LEU A 236 -4.81 10.80 2.68
C LEU A 236 -3.68 10.67 3.71
N GLN A 237 -2.42 10.88 3.32
CA GLN A 237 -1.26 10.86 4.22
C GLN A 237 -1.36 11.91 5.32
N SER A 238 -1.78 13.14 4.97
CA SER A 238 -1.74 14.28 5.90
C SER A 238 -3.03 14.42 6.74
N LYS A 239 -4.21 14.23 6.12
CA LYS A 239 -5.52 14.45 6.74
C LYS A 239 -6.27 13.17 7.06
N LYS A 240 -5.79 12.01 6.60
CA LYS A 240 -6.44 10.70 6.79
C LYS A 240 -7.86 10.65 6.20
N ARG A 241 -8.18 11.56 5.28
CA ARG A 241 -9.44 11.58 4.54
C ARG A 241 -9.30 12.39 3.27
N ILE A 242 -10.07 12.02 2.25
CA ILE A 242 -10.26 12.79 1.02
C ILE A 242 -11.75 12.95 0.76
N THR A 243 -12.12 14.09 0.20
CA THR A 243 -13.51 14.38 -0.18
C THR A 243 -13.53 14.98 -1.57
N LYS A 244 -14.47 14.53 -2.39
CA LYS A 244 -14.75 15.12 -3.70
C LYS A 244 -16.24 15.36 -3.86
N THR A 245 -16.56 16.58 -4.26
CA THR A 245 -17.92 16.98 -4.60
C THR A 245 -18.17 16.67 -6.07
N VAL A 246 -19.18 15.87 -6.36
CA VAL A 246 -19.60 15.55 -7.74
C VAL A 246 -21.08 15.82 -7.92
N VAL A 247 -21.46 16.15 -9.15
CA VAL A 247 -22.87 16.31 -9.53
C VAL A 247 -23.42 14.95 -9.93
N HIS A 248 -24.46 14.52 -9.25
CA HIS A 248 -25.19 13.28 -9.54
C HIS A 248 -26.58 13.66 -10.07
N LYS A 249 -26.97 13.08 -11.21
CA LYS A 249 -28.34 13.24 -11.73
C LYS A 249 -29.23 12.16 -11.13
N ASP A 250 -30.29 12.56 -10.44
CA ASP A 250 -31.29 11.60 -9.98
C ASP A 250 -32.13 11.05 -11.14
N ALA A 251 -32.96 10.04 -10.86
CA ALA A 251 -33.79 9.39 -11.87
C ALA A 251 -34.80 10.35 -12.53
N GLN A 252 -35.12 11.47 -11.86
CA GLN A 252 -35.99 12.53 -12.39
C GLN A 252 -35.22 13.56 -13.25
N GLY A 253 -33.90 13.42 -13.39
CA GLY A 253 -33.06 14.32 -14.17
C GLY A 253 -32.60 15.58 -13.42
N ASN A 254 -32.92 15.71 -12.13
CA ASN A 254 -32.44 16.82 -11.32
C ASN A 254 -30.98 16.58 -10.91
N THR A 255 -30.18 17.64 -11.00
CA THR A 255 -28.80 17.63 -10.53
C THR A 255 -28.76 17.81 -9.02
N LYS A 256 -28.25 16.80 -8.29
CA LYS A 256 -27.93 16.88 -6.86
C LYS A 256 -26.43 16.83 -6.66
N THR A 257 -25.94 17.65 -5.75
CA THR A 257 -24.55 17.63 -5.34
C THR A 257 -24.35 16.54 -4.29
N ILE A 258 -23.44 15.60 -4.54
CA ILE A 258 -23.06 14.56 -3.56
C ILE A 258 -21.58 14.72 -3.18
N HIS A 259 -21.26 14.40 -1.92
CA HIS A 259 -19.90 14.41 -1.41
C HIS A 259 -19.40 12.98 -1.26
N LEU A 260 -18.48 12.57 -2.13
CA LEU A 260 -17.78 11.31 -2.01
C LEU A 260 -16.66 11.49 -0.99
N THR A 261 -16.70 10.76 0.12
CA THR A 261 -15.70 10.83 1.19
C THR A 261 -15.09 9.46 1.40
N VAL A 262 -13.76 9.42 1.43
CA VAL A 262 -12.97 8.21 1.71
C VAL A 262 -12.04 8.52 2.86
N GLU A 263 -12.01 7.62 3.84
CA GLU A 263 -11.27 7.75 5.09
C GLU A 263 -10.09 6.77 5.11
N GLY A 264 -8.96 7.28 5.58
CA GLY A 264 -7.86 6.47 6.10
C GLY A 264 -8.04 6.21 7.60
N PRO A 265 -6.98 5.82 8.32
CA PRO A 265 -5.57 5.99 7.96
C PRO A 265 -5.06 4.92 6.98
N VAL A 266 -4.10 5.27 6.12
CA VAL A 266 -3.45 4.37 5.14
C VAL A 266 -1.93 4.40 5.31
N SER A 267 -1.23 3.32 4.98
CA SER A 267 0.20 3.38 4.66
C SER A 267 0.36 3.44 3.15
N VAL A 268 1.32 4.21 2.65
CA VAL A 268 1.57 4.37 1.21
C VAL A 268 3.02 4.01 0.95
N ALA A 269 3.25 3.10 0.00
CA ALA A 269 4.56 2.76 -0.48
C ALA A 269 4.62 2.97 -1.99
N GLY A 270 5.72 3.55 -2.47
CA GLY A 270 5.94 3.69 -3.90
C GLY A 270 7.39 3.49 -4.30
N CYS A 271 7.60 3.16 -5.57
CA CYS A 271 8.92 3.15 -6.18
C CYS A 271 9.01 4.26 -7.24
N THR A 272 10.19 4.84 -7.40
CA THR A 272 10.47 5.78 -8.50
C THR A 272 11.91 5.64 -8.97
N THR A 273 12.14 5.95 -10.24
CA THR A 273 13.49 6.05 -10.80
C THR A 273 14.04 7.48 -10.75
N GLN A 274 13.20 8.46 -10.39
CA GLN A 274 13.59 9.85 -10.29
C GLN A 274 14.41 10.08 -9.02
N GLU A 275 15.64 10.56 -9.21
CA GLU A 275 16.52 10.98 -8.11
C GLU A 275 15.98 12.19 -7.36
N SER A 276 15.09 12.98 -7.98
CA SER A 276 14.44 14.15 -7.40
C SER A 276 12.92 13.99 -7.51
N ILE A 277 12.29 13.59 -6.42
CA ILE A 277 10.83 13.61 -6.29
C ILE A 277 10.40 15.02 -5.87
N TYR A 278 9.18 15.42 -6.22
CA TYR A 278 8.53 16.60 -5.62
C TYR A 278 8.74 16.65 -4.11
N GLU A 279 9.30 17.77 -3.64
CA GLU A 279 9.69 18.00 -2.25
C GLU A 279 8.54 17.72 -1.26
N ASP A 280 7.30 17.98 -1.69
CA ASP A 280 6.11 17.66 -0.91
C ASP A 280 5.95 16.16 -0.60
N ASN A 281 6.27 15.27 -1.53
CA ASN A 281 6.13 13.83 -1.34
C ASN A 281 7.30 13.26 -0.53
N SER A 282 8.53 13.68 -0.85
CA SER A 282 9.74 13.19 -0.18
C SER A 282 9.78 13.58 1.29
N ASN A 283 9.18 14.71 1.64
CA ASN A 283 9.05 15.17 3.01
C ASN A 283 7.97 14.43 3.82
N ARG A 284 7.01 13.77 3.17
CA ARG A 284 5.95 12.95 3.81
C ARG A 284 6.31 11.47 3.94
N SER A 285 7.45 11.07 3.40
CA SER A 285 7.84 9.66 3.30
C SER A 285 9.27 9.43 3.78
N PHE A 286 9.55 8.21 4.21
CA PHE A 286 10.89 7.68 4.37
C PHE A 286 11.47 7.38 2.99
N LEU A 287 12.65 7.92 2.71
CA LEU A 287 13.34 7.67 1.44
C LEU A 287 14.28 6.48 1.65
N LEU A 288 13.97 5.37 0.99
CA LEU A 288 14.74 4.14 1.09
C LEU A 288 15.62 4.02 -0.15
N TYR A 289 16.93 4.09 0.02
CA TYR A 289 17.88 3.92 -1.07
C TYR A 289 18.27 2.45 -1.15
N ILE A 290 18.02 1.83 -2.29
CA ILE A 290 18.37 0.43 -2.54
C ILE A 290 19.88 0.26 -2.59
N ASP A 291 20.37 -0.86 -2.06
CA ASP A 291 21.76 -1.26 -2.10
C ASP A 291 22.14 -1.72 -3.52
N GLU A 292 22.85 -0.85 -4.23
CA GLU A 292 23.38 -1.11 -5.59
C GLU A 292 24.81 -1.69 -5.55
N SER A 293 25.24 -2.27 -4.42
CA SER A 293 26.58 -2.86 -4.29
C SER A 293 26.73 -4.18 -5.04
N GLN A 294 27.94 -4.45 -5.52
CA GLN A 294 28.28 -5.71 -6.18
C GLN A 294 28.10 -6.93 -5.26
N GLU A 295 28.29 -6.75 -3.95
CA GLU A 295 28.06 -7.81 -2.96
C GLU A 295 26.58 -8.21 -2.91
N GLN A 296 25.69 -7.22 -2.93
CA GLN A 296 24.26 -7.43 -2.94
C GLN A 296 23.81 -8.11 -4.25
N ASP A 297 24.31 -7.66 -5.39
CA ASP A 297 24.08 -8.32 -6.68
C ASP A 297 24.48 -9.80 -6.65
N ASN A 298 25.66 -10.10 -6.12
CA ASN A 298 26.16 -11.47 -6.01
C ASN A 298 25.27 -12.34 -5.10
N ARG A 299 24.78 -11.80 -3.98
CA ARG A 299 23.84 -12.50 -3.09
C ARG A 299 22.53 -12.82 -3.79
N ILE A 300 21.96 -11.85 -4.51
CA ILE A 300 20.71 -12.02 -5.27
C ILE A 300 20.90 -13.06 -6.38
N MET A 301 21.96 -12.96 -7.19
CA MET A 301 22.24 -13.91 -8.28
C MET A 301 22.50 -15.33 -7.74
N ASN A 302 23.17 -15.46 -6.60
CA ASN A 302 23.35 -16.76 -5.93
C ASN A 302 22.01 -17.36 -5.51
N TYR A 303 21.14 -16.57 -4.89
CA TYR A 303 19.81 -17.03 -4.48
C TYR A 303 18.95 -17.43 -5.68
N GLN A 304 18.94 -16.63 -6.77
CA GLN A 304 18.24 -17.00 -8.01
C GLN A 304 18.74 -18.33 -8.59
N ARG A 305 20.07 -18.57 -8.58
CA ARG A 305 20.64 -19.87 -9.01
C ARG A 305 20.22 -21.02 -8.09
N LEU A 306 20.14 -20.80 -6.78
CA LEU A 306 19.66 -21.81 -5.83
C LEU A 306 18.17 -22.11 -6.04
N ALA A 307 17.34 -21.09 -6.29
CA ALA A 307 15.92 -21.25 -6.61
C ALA A 307 15.73 -22.11 -7.86
N THR A 308 16.36 -21.73 -8.97
CA THR A 308 16.25 -22.46 -10.25
C THR A 308 16.80 -23.89 -10.17
N SER A 309 17.78 -24.14 -9.29
CA SER A 309 18.32 -25.48 -9.07
C SER A 309 17.51 -26.34 -8.08
N GLY A 310 16.38 -25.84 -7.56
CA GLY A 310 15.51 -26.57 -6.63
C GLY A 310 16.15 -26.83 -5.26
N LYS A 311 17.16 -26.04 -4.88
CA LYS A 311 17.90 -26.18 -3.61
C LYS A 311 17.33 -25.34 -2.47
N LEU A 312 16.28 -24.56 -2.75
CA LEU A 312 15.60 -23.74 -1.73
C LEU A 312 14.50 -24.54 -1.04
N ASP A 313 14.32 -24.27 0.25
CA ASP A 313 13.22 -24.82 1.04
C ASP A 313 11.98 -23.92 0.92
N GLU A 314 11.20 -24.14 -0.14
CA GLU A 314 9.96 -23.40 -0.41
C GLU A 314 8.94 -23.52 0.75
N GLN A 315 8.93 -24.63 1.49
CA GLN A 315 8.03 -24.80 2.63
C GLN A 315 8.42 -23.89 3.78
N SER A 316 9.71 -23.77 4.08
CA SER A 316 10.21 -22.82 5.08
C SER A 316 9.91 -21.38 4.67
N GLU A 317 10.05 -21.04 3.39
CA GLU A 317 9.69 -19.70 2.88
C GLU A 317 8.21 -19.41 3.10
N TYR A 318 7.33 -20.32 2.69
CA TYR A 318 5.88 -20.17 2.87
C TYR A 318 5.49 -20.03 4.35
N LYS A 319 6.02 -20.89 5.23
CA LYS A 319 5.77 -20.83 6.67
C LYS A 319 6.21 -19.49 7.26
N SER A 320 7.36 -18.97 6.82
CA SER A 320 7.90 -17.68 7.26
C SER A 320 7.02 -16.51 6.81
N LYS A 321 6.42 -16.58 5.62
CA LYS A 321 5.43 -15.59 5.15
C LYS A 321 4.15 -15.64 5.98
N GLU A 322 3.59 -16.84 6.16
CA GLU A 322 2.32 -17.00 6.88
C GLU A 322 2.41 -16.55 8.34
N ILE A 323 3.50 -16.87 9.05
CA ILE A 323 3.68 -16.39 10.43
C ILE A 323 3.80 -14.87 10.48
N LEU A 324 4.51 -14.22 9.56
CA LEU A 324 4.63 -12.75 9.54
C LEU A 324 3.31 -12.06 9.17
N LYS A 325 2.46 -12.67 8.33
CA LYS A 325 1.08 -12.22 8.08
C LYS A 325 0.23 -12.38 9.34
N ASN A 326 0.28 -13.54 9.99
CA ASN A 326 -0.51 -13.84 11.18
C ASN A 326 -0.09 -12.95 12.37
N VAL A 327 1.20 -12.66 12.53
CA VAL A 327 1.74 -11.69 13.49
C VAL A 327 1.06 -10.34 13.33
N GLN A 328 0.87 -9.86 12.11
CA GLN A 328 0.16 -8.60 11.90
C GLN A 328 -1.32 -8.69 12.21
N ARG A 329 -1.98 -9.81 11.92
CA ARG A 329 -3.41 -10.03 12.22
C ARG A 329 -3.72 -9.95 13.71
N VAL A 330 -2.81 -10.42 14.58
CA VAL A 330 -3.00 -10.39 16.04
C VAL A 330 -2.66 -9.04 16.70
N LEU A 331 -1.98 -8.11 16.00
CA LEU A 331 -1.71 -6.77 16.53
C LEU A 331 -3.03 -5.99 16.71
N LYS A 332 -3.21 -5.42 17.90
CA LYS A 332 -4.39 -4.63 18.24
C LYS A 332 -4.06 -3.13 18.18
N PRO A 333 -4.98 -2.27 17.71
CA PRO A 333 -4.85 -0.84 17.84
C PRO A 333 -4.69 -0.47 19.32
N ILE A 334 -3.60 0.22 19.66
CA ILE A 334 -3.30 0.65 21.03
C ILE A 334 -2.58 1.99 20.98
N LYS A 335 -2.84 2.85 21.97
CA LYS A 335 -2.14 4.13 22.10
C LYS A 335 -0.72 3.90 22.59
N VAL A 336 0.24 4.57 21.96
CA VAL A 336 1.63 4.57 22.39
C VAL A 336 1.96 5.94 22.98
N ILE A 337 2.53 5.94 24.17
CA ILE A 337 3.06 7.14 24.83
C ILE A 337 4.57 6.97 24.94
N ASN A 338 5.32 7.94 24.41
CA ASN A 338 6.77 7.94 24.54
C ASN A 338 7.17 8.89 25.70
N PRO A 339 7.51 8.38 26.89
CA PRO A 339 7.88 9.22 28.02
C PRO A 339 9.21 9.95 27.80
N PHE A 340 10.01 9.51 26.83
CA PHE A 340 11.32 10.08 26.52
C PHE A 340 11.27 11.11 25.40
N ALA A 341 10.08 11.41 24.84
CA ALA A 341 9.93 12.24 23.65
C ALA A 341 10.56 13.63 23.77
N GLU A 342 10.59 14.21 24.97
CA GLU A 342 11.16 15.54 25.23
C GLU A 342 12.70 15.57 25.13
N TYR A 343 13.37 14.42 25.26
CA TYR A 343 14.83 14.29 25.17
C TYR A 343 15.32 13.93 23.76
N LEU A 344 14.40 13.65 22.83
CA LEU A 344 14.69 13.16 21.49
C LEU A 344 14.92 14.32 20.52
N GLU A 345 16.12 14.90 20.55
CA GLU A 345 16.51 15.97 19.65
C GLU A 345 17.21 15.43 18.39
N LEU A 346 16.85 15.98 17.22
CA LEU A 346 17.54 15.66 15.98
C LEU A 346 18.82 16.48 15.79
N PRO A 347 19.84 15.91 15.12
CA PRO A 347 21.03 16.67 14.75
C PRO A 347 20.68 17.90 13.89
N GLN A 348 21.34 19.04 14.16
CA GLN A 348 21.07 20.31 13.47
C GLN A 348 21.32 20.27 11.95
N LEU A 349 22.13 19.32 11.48
CA LEU A 349 22.49 19.13 10.08
C LEU A 349 21.34 18.55 9.23
N VAL A 350 20.32 17.97 9.88
CA VAL A 350 19.20 17.34 9.20
C VAL A 350 18.34 18.39 8.50
N PHE A 351 18.15 18.25 7.19
CA PHE A 351 17.25 19.14 6.46
C PHE A 351 15.79 18.94 6.90
N LYS A 352 15.03 20.04 6.92
CA LYS A 352 13.60 20.09 7.29
C LYS A 352 13.31 19.45 8.67
N PRO A 353 13.96 19.93 9.74
CA PRO A 353 14.00 19.25 11.05
C PRO A 353 12.62 18.98 11.66
N ARG A 354 11.64 19.88 11.48
CA ARG A 354 10.28 19.71 12.03
C ARG A 354 9.60 18.42 11.57
N ARG A 355 9.72 18.11 10.27
CA ARG A 355 9.01 16.97 9.67
C ARG A 355 9.77 15.68 9.93
N THR A 356 11.09 15.74 9.86
CA THR A 356 11.95 14.62 10.24
C THR A 356 11.77 14.26 11.71
N ASN A 357 11.58 15.24 12.60
CA ASN A 357 11.31 14.99 14.02
C ASN A 357 9.99 14.24 14.22
N SER A 358 8.93 14.67 13.52
CA SER A 358 7.66 13.95 13.54
C SER A 358 7.81 12.51 13.06
N HIS A 359 8.56 12.27 11.98
CA HIS A 359 8.81 10.91 11.47
C HIS A 359 9.61 10.06 12.46
N TYR A 360 10.63 10.65 13.09
CA TYR A 360 11.46 9.96 14.07
C TYR A 360 10.63 9.49 15.28
N LEU A 361 9.85 10.38 15.88
CA LEU A 361 8.95 10.05 16.99
C LEU A 361 7.89 9.01 16.58
N GLN A 362 7.29 9.16 15.40
CA GLN A 362 6.31 8.20 14.88
C GLN A 362 6.91 6.82 14.60
N PHE A 363 8.18 6.76 14.17
CA PHE A 363 8.87 5.50 13.92
C PHE A 363 9.20 4.75 15.20
N ILE A 364 9.67 5.44 16.24
CA ILE A 364 9.83 4.86 17.58
C ILE A 364 8.49 4.32 18.10
N ASN A 365 7.40 5.08 17.90
CA ASN A 365 6.06 4.64 18.28
C ASN A 365 5.62 3.40 17.48
N ALA A 366 5.99 3.29 16.20
CA ALA A 366 5.69 2.12 15.38
C ALA A 366 6.44 0.86 15.86
N ILE A 367 7.69 1.00 16.30
CA ILE A 367 8.46 -0.10 16.93
C ILE A 367 7.81 -0.52 18.25
N THR A 368 7.49 0.46 19.10
CA THR A 368 6.81 0.20 20.39
C THR A 368 5.47 -0.51 20.16
N PHE A 369 4.69 -0.06 19.16
CA PHE A 369 3.43 -0.69 18.75
C PHE A 369 3.63 -2.14 18.27
N TYR A 370 4.69 -2.41 17.51
CA TYR A 370 5.01 -3.76 17.05
C TYR A 370 5.37 -4.69 18.21
N LYS A 371 6.07 -4.16 19.22
CA LYS A 371 6.39 -4.87 20.47
C LYS A 371 5.28 -4.85 21.52
N GLN A 372 4.03 -4.49 21.18
CA GLN A 372 2.93 -4.33 22.16
C GLN A 372 2.71 -5.53 23.10
N TYR A 373 3.01 -6.76 22.66
CA TYR A 373 2.88 -7.97 23.50
C TYR A 373 4.02 -8.18 24.51
N GLN A 374 5.05 -7.33 24.46
CA GLN A 374 6.19 -7.28 25.38
C GLN A 374 6.13 -6.09 26.34
N ARG A 375 5.03 -5.33 26.30
CA ARG A 375 4.85 -4.10 27.08
C ARG A 375 3.77 -4.31 28.12
N GLU A 376 3.94 -3.65 29.26
CA GLU A 376 2.90 -3.58 30.26
C GLU A 376 1.78 -2.65 29.77
N LYS A 377 0.54 -3.09 29.91
CA LYS A 377 -0.64 -2.30 29.56
C LYS A 377 -0.95 -1.35 30.71
N LYS A 378 -0.96 -0.06 30.42
CA LYS A 378 -1.31 1.00 31.35
C LYS A 378 -2.63 1.62 30.95
N TYR A 379 -3.29 2.28 31.91
CA TYR A 379 -4.61 2.88 31.72
C TYR A 379 -4.57 4.32 32.21
N ASN A 380 -5.07 5.23 31.37
CA ASN A 380 -5.21 6.62 31.77
C ASN A 380 -6.28 6.73 32.86
N LYS A 381 -5.96 7.39 33.98
CA LYS A 381 -6.87 7.49 35.14
C LYS A 381 -8.14 8.30 34.86
N ASP A 382 -8.08 9.24 33.92
CA ASP A 382 -9.19 10.14 33.60
C ASP A 382 -10.07 9.60 32.47
N THR A 383 -9.46 9.04 31.42
CA THR A 383 -10.19 8.57 30.22
C THR A 383 -10.46 7.07 30.20
N GLY A 384 -9.75 6.28 31.03
CA GLY A 384 -9.76 4.81 30.97
C GLY A 384 -9.10 4.23 29.72
N GLU A 385 -8.48 5.06 28.87
CA GLU A 385 -7.86 4.63 27.61
C GLU A 385 -6.62 3.76 27.88
N GLU A 386 -6.57 2.58 27.25
CA GLU A 386 -5.44 1.65 27.31
C GLU A 386 -4.27 2.17 26.46
N TYR A 387 -3.06 2.17 27.05
CA TYR A 387 -1.84 2.58 26.37
C TYR A 387 -0.64 1.73 26.79
N ILE A 388 0.40 1.76 25.96
CA ILE A 388 1.73 1.20 26.25
C ILE A 388 2.77 2.31 26.17
N GLU A 389 3.88 2.12 26.88
CA GLU A 389 4.99 3.06 26.89
C GLU A 389 6.18 2.57 26.07
N THR A 390 6.84 3.51 25.42
CA THR A 390 8.12 3.31 24.74
C THR A 390 9.22 3.02 25.75
N THR A 391 10.12 2.10 25.42
CA THR A 391 11.32 1.77 26.19
C THR A 391 12.57 2.31 25.52
N ILE A 392 13.70 2.37 26.24
CA ILE A 392 14.98 2.83 25.68
C ILE A 392 15.46 1.90 24.55
N GLU A 393 15.24 0.58 24.68
CA GLU A 393 15.53 -0.41 23.63
C GLU A 393 14.81 -0.07 22.30
N ASP A 394 13.58 0.45 22.38
CA ASP A 394 12.81 0.85 21.17
C ASP A 394 13.45 2.03 20.45
N ILE A 395 14.06 2.94 21.21
CA ILE A 395 14.75 4.13 20.70
C ILE A 395 16.08 3.73 20.08
N GLU A 396 16.83 2.84 20.73
CA GLU A 396 18.09 2.29 20.20
C GLU A 396 17.88 1.57 18.87
N GLU A 397 16.89 0.68 18.80
CA GLU A 397 16.51 -0.01 17.56
C GLU A 397 16.02 0.96 16.48
N ALA A 398 15.27 2.01 16.86
CA ALA A 398 14.84 3.04 15.92
C ALA A 398 16.05 3.79 15.33
N ASN A 399 17.01 4.14 16.18
CA ASN A 399 18.23 4.83 15.79
C ASN A 399 19.04 4.01 14.80
N GLU A 400 19.27 2.73 15.09
CA GLU A 400 20.00 1.83 14.19
C GLU A 400 19.38 1.79 12.78
N LEU A 401 18.04 1.70 12.70
CA LEU A 401 17.34 1.61 11.42
C LEU A 401 17.20 2.94 10.67
N ILE A 402 17.10 4.06 11.38
CA ILE A 402 16.84 5.38 10.76
C ILE A 402 18.12 6.14 10.41
N THR A 403 19.28 5.79 10.99
CA THR A 403 20.55 6.49 10.77
C THR A 403 20.85 6.71 9.29
N GLU A 404 20.69 5.69 8.44
CA GLU A 404 20.94 5.84 7.01
C GLU A 404 19.95 6.80 6.34
N VAL A 405 18.67 6.77 6.74
CA VAL A 405 17.65 7.71 6.24
C VAL A 405 17.96 9.14 6.65
N LEU A 406 18.41 9.36 7.90
CA LEU A 406 18.82 10.69 8.39
C LEU A 406 20.08 11.18 7.68
N LEU A 407 21.05 10.29 7.47
CA LEU A 407 22.29 10.60 6.76
C LEU A 407 22.01 11.07 5.34
N ARG A 408 21.14 10.35 4.61
CA ARG A 408 20.72 10.76 3.25
C ARG A 408 19.89 12.04 3.25
N LYS A 409 19.07 12.29 4.28
CA LYS A 409 18.32 13.55 4.44
C LYS A 409 19.18 14.74 4.87
N SER A 410 20.42 14.51 5.29
CA SER A 410 21.38 15.56 5.66
C SER A 410 22.37 15.84 4.52
N ASP A 411 22.29 15.08 3.44
CA ASP A 411 23.19 15.15 2.31
C ASP A 411 22.68 16.14 1.24
N THR A 412 23.56 17.01 0.73
CA THR A 412 23.22 18.02 -0.27
C THR A 412 23.12 17.46 -1.68
N ILE A 413 23.65 16.26 -1.93
CA ILE A 413 23.65 15.61 -3.25
C ILE A 413 22.64 14.46 -3.34
N THR A 414 22.26 14.08 -4.56
CA THR A 414 21.35 12.95 -4.76
C THR A 414 22.04 11.65 -4.34
N GLY A 415 21.25 10.64 -3.94
CA GLY A 415 21.80 9.34 -3.53
C GLY A 415 22.67 8.69 -4.61
N ALA A 416 22.31 8.84 -5.89
CA ALA A 416 23.11 8.32 -7.00
C ALA A 416 24.45 9.05 -7.16
N THR A 417 24.46 10.39 -7.05
CA THR A 417 25.70 11.17 -7.06
C THR A 417 26.56 10.85 -5.84
N ARG A 418 25.96 10.62 -4.66
CA ARG A 418 26.67 10.17 -3.45
C ARG A 418 27.33 8.82 -3.64
N ASN A 419 26.58 7.83 -4.14
CA ASN A 419 27.12 6.49 -4.40
C ASN A 419 28.25 6.55 -5.45
N HIS A 420 28.12 7.40 -6.47
CA HIS A 420 29.19 7.64 -7.44
C HIS A 420 30.44 8.25 -6.78
N LEU A 421 30.28 9.23 -5.90
CA LEU A 421 31.39 9.86 -5.17
C LEU A 421 32.12 8.84 -4.29
N GLU A 422 31.40 7.99 -3.55
CA GLU A 422 32.03 6.96 -2.72
C GLU A 422 32.75 5.89 -3.56
N ASN A 423 32.17 5.47 -4.70
CA ASN A 423 32.85 4.58 -5.65
C ASN A 423 34.11 5.22 -6.26
N LEU A 424 34.06 6.52 -6.55
CA LEU A 424 35.20 7.29 -7.03
C LEU A 424 36.31 7.36 -5.95
N LYS A 425 35.96 7.66 -4.70
CA LYS A 425 36.90 7.64 -3.56
C LYS A 425 37.60 6.28 -3.44
N LYS A 426 36.83 5.19 -3.49
CA LYS A 426 37.36 3.82 -3.44
C LYS A 426 38.32 3.52 -4.60
N TYR A 427 37.92 3.84 -5.83
CA TYR A 427 38.77 3.67 -7.01
C TYR A 427 40.10 4.42 -6.90
N LEU A 428 40.07 5.68 -6.47
CA LEU A 428 41.27 6.50 -6.31
C LEU A 428 42.20 5.96 -5.22
N GLN A 429 41.63 5.47 -4.13
CA GLN A 429 42.39 4.84 -3.05
C GLN A 429 43.07 3.54 -3.52
N GLU A 430 42.35 2.67 -4.23
CA GLU A 430 42.88 1.41 -4.77
C GLU A 430 44.01 1.66 -5.79
N ASN A 431 43.87 2.68 -6.63
CA ASN A 431 44.86 3.05 -7.65
C ASN A 431 45.95 4.00 -7.13
N LYS A 432 45.90 4.40 -5.85
CA LYS A 432 46.84 5.35 -5.21
C LYS A 432 46.98 6.67 -5.98
N GLN A 433 45.85 7.20 -6.46
CA GLN A 433 45.77 8.44 -7.22
C GLN A 433 45.00 9.51 -6.43
N THR A 434 45.37 10.77 -6.58
CA THR A 434 44.63 11.92 -5.99
C THR A 434 43.82 12.68 -7.03
N THR A 435 44.15 12.52 -8.31
CA THR A 435 43.48 13.21 -9.43
C THR A 435 42.96 12.22 -10.45
N PHE A 436 41.92 12.61 -11.18
CA PHE A 436 41.31 11.78 -12.22
C PHE A 436 40.83 12.61 -13.40
N THR A 437 40.64 11.95 -14.54
CA THR A 437 39.96 12.53 -15.70
C THR A 437 38.59 11.90 -15.91
N SER A 438 37.65 12.65 -16.50
CA SER A 438 36.33 12.08 -16.84
C SER A 438 36.43 10.87 -17.78
N SER A 439 37.43 10.83 -18.68
CA SER A 439 37.62 9.72 -19.63
C SER A 439 38.02 8.42 -18.93
N GLU A 440 38.91 8.52 -17.95
CA GLU A 440 39.37 7.40 -17.12
C GLU A 440 38.22 6.81 -16.31
N ILE A 441 37.53 7.66 -15.53
CA ILE A 441 36.43 7.22 -14.66
C ILE A 441 35.29 6.61 -15.49
N ARG A 442 35.00 7.17 -16.67
CA ARG A 442 34.00 6.61 -17.60
C ARG A 442 34.35 5.18 -18.03
N ARG A 443 35.62 4.91 -18.32
CA ARG A 443 36.09 3.59 -18.78
C ARG A 443 36.11 2.59 -17.63
N ASN A 444 36.66 2.98 -16.48
CA ASN A 444 36.92 2.05 -15.38
C ASN A 444 35.68 1.80 -14.52
N LEU A 445 34.86 2.83 -14.25
CA LEU A 445 33.60 2.69 -13.50
C LEU A 445 32.38 2.43 -14.40
N ARG A 446 32.58 2.30 -15.73
CA ARG A 446 31.53 2.01 -16.72
C ARG A 446 30.30 2.92 -16.66
N VAL A 447 30.50 4.20 -16.33
CA VAL A 447 29.41 5.19 -16.26
C VAL A 447 29.16 5.79 -17.64
N LYS A 448 27.89 6.00 -18.03
CA LYS A 448 27.56 6.71 -19.29
C LYS A 448 28.05 8.17 -19.23
N GLU A 449 28.51 8.71 -20.36
CA GLU A 449 29.06 10.07 -20.41
C GLU A 449 28.08 11.15 -19.91
N THR A 450 26.82 11.07 -20.35
CA THR A 450 25.78 12.03 -19.94
C THR A 450 25.53 11.99 -18.43
N THR A 451 25.52 10.80 -17.84
CA THR A 451 25.38 10.58 -16.40
C THR A 451 26.58 11.11 -15.63
N LEU A 452 27.81 10.78 -16.06
CA LEU A 452 29.04 11.28 -15.43
C LEU A 452 29.13 12.81 -15.49
N ARG A 453 28.71 13.40 -16.62
CA ARG A 453 28.65 14.86 -16.76
C ARG A 453 27.67 15.48 -15.76
N ARG A 454 26.52 14.83 -15.50
CA ARG A 454 25.53 15.28 -14.50
C ARG A 454 26.11 15.20 -13.09
N TYR A 455 26.72 14.07 -12.72
CA TYR A 455 27.36 13.90 -11.42
C TYR A 455 28.47 14.94 -11.20
N ASN A 456 29.40 15.08 -12.14
CA ASN A 456 30.48 16.06 -12.01
C ASN A 456 29.95 17.50 -11.94
N LYS A 457 28.87 17.82 -12.65
CA LYS A 457 28.23 19.15 -12.55
C LYS A 457 27.73 19.42 -11.14
N GLN A 458 27.06 18.45 -10.52
CA GLN A 458 26.56 18.58 -9.14
C GLN A 458 27.71 18.61 -8.13
N LEU A 459 28.68 17.70 -8.25
CA LEU A 459 29.85 17.63 -7.36
C LEU A 459 30.71 18.91 -7.41
N LEU A 460 30.81 19.56 -8.58
CA LEU A 460 31.49 20.87 -8.70
C LEU A 460 30.68 21.99 -8.07
N ALA A 461 29.35 21.99 -8.25
CA ALA A 461 28.48 23.03 -7.71
C ALA A 461 28.45 23.01 -6.17
N GLU A 462 28.42 21.81 -5.59
CA GLU A 462 28.40 21.58 -4.15
C GLU A 462 29.81 21.48 -3.53
N SER A 463 30.87 21.76 -4.29
CA SER A 463 32.26 21.76 -3.82
C SER A 463 32.77 20.42 -3.22
N TYR A 464 32.34 19.29 -3.77
CA TYR A 464 32.94 17.98 -3.46
C TYR A 464 34.18 17.68 -4.30
N ILE A 465 34.23 18.22 -5.52
CA ILE A 465 35.40 18.12 -6.41
C ILE A 465 35.81 19.49 -6.91
N LYS A 466 37.10 19.66 -7.22
CA LYS A 466 37.64 20.86 -7.85
C LYS A 466 38.36 20.52 -9.15
N LYS A 467 38.43 21.50 -10.06
CA LYS A 467 39.21 21.39 -11.30
C LYS A 467 40.68 21.73 -11.01
N VAL A 468 41.57 20.83 -11.39
CA VAL A 468 43.02 21.04 -11.39
C VAL A 468 43.46 21.34 -12.84
N LYS A 469 44.21 22.41 -13.07
CA LYS A 469 44.59 22.88 -14.42
C LYS A 469 45.28 21.78 -15.22
N GLY A 470 44.75 21.46 -16.41
CA GLY A 470 45.52 20.82 -17.48
C GLY A 470 46.32 21.89 -18.26
N LYS A 471 47.49 21.54 -18.82
CA LYS A 471 48.21 22.42 -19.76
C LYS A 471 47.29 22.74 -20.96
N LYS A 472 47.51 23.88 -21.64
CA LYS A 472 46.75 24.27 -22.86
C LYS A 472 46.67 23.06 -23.83
N GLY A 473 45.46 22.59 -24.12
CA GLY A 473 45.20 21.44 -24.99
C GLY A 473 45.06 20.07 -24.31
N GLN A 474 45.18 19.98 -22.97
CA GLN A 474 45.01 18.71 -22.24
C GLN A 474 43.64 18.58 -21.56
N LEU A 475 43.23 17.33 -21.34
CA LEU A 475 42.02 16.96 -20.60
C LEU A 475 42.02 17.57 -19.19
N TYR A 476 40.87 18.08 -18.75
CA TYR A 476 40.69 18.58 -17.38
C TYR A 476 40.90 17.43 -16.37
N HIS A 477 41.70 17.70 -15.36
CA HIS A 477 41.86 16.83 -14.19
C HIS A 477 40.97 17.37 -13.06
N TYR A 478 40.44 16.45 -12.27
CA TYR A 478 39.63 16.72 -11.10
C TYR A 478 40.28 16.12 -9.87
N GLU A 479 40.05 16.73 -8.72
CA GLU A 479 40.51 16.26 -7.41
C GLU A 479 39.33 16.33 -6.43
N ILE A 480 39.20 15.33 -5.56
CA ILE A 480 38.22 15.33 -4.45
C ILE A 480 38.73 16.29 -3.38
N ILE A 481 37.87 17.17 -2.89
CA ILE A 481 38.26 18.20 -1.91
C ILE A 481 38.44 17.58 -0.52
N ASP A 482 37.46 16.78 -0.08
CA ASP A 482 37.50 16.07 1.19
C ASP A 482 37.04 14.61 1.00
N ILE A 483 37.89 13.68 1.42
CA ILE A 483 37.62 12.25 1.35
C ILE A 483 36.76 11.79 2.53
N ASN A 484 36.85 12.48 3.68
CA ASN A 484 36.25 12.07 4.94
C ASN A 484 34.88 12.72 5.24
N GLU A 485 34.41 13.70 4.45
CA GLU A 485 33.18 14.44 4.78
C GLU A 485 31.97 13.55 5.11
N TYR A 486 31.78 12.44 4.38
CA TYR A 486 30.63 11.57 4.62
C TYR A 486 30.75 10.79 5.93
N LYS A 487 31.99 10.42 6.30
CA LYS A 487 32.27 9.79 7.59
C LYS A 487 32.10 10.77 8.73
N GLU A 488 32.52 12.03 8.54
CA GLU A 488 32.32 13.09 9.53
C GLU A 488 30.84 13.39 9.74
N LEU A 489 30.07 13.52 8.66
CA LEU A 489 28.62 13.69 8.71
C LEU A 489 27.95 12.52 9.44
N LYS A 490 28.33 11.28 9.11
CA LYS A 490 27.83 10.08 9.79
C LYS A 490 28.16 10.10 11.29
N ASN A 491 29.41 10.39 11.66
CA ASN A 491 29.82 10.46 13.06
C ASN A 491 29.08 11.54 13.84
N GLN A 492 28.76 12.68 13.21
CA GLN A 492 27.98 13.75 13.84
C GLN A 492 26.53 13.33 14.11
N ILE A 493 25.90 12.62 13.16
CA ILE A 493 24.56 12.08 13.33
C ILE A 493 24.57 10.99 14.41
N ASP A 494 25.49 10.04 14.33
CA ASP A 494 25.62 8.96 15.30
C ASP A 494 25.83 9.55 16.70
N LYS A 495 26.73 10.53 16.85
CA LYS A 495 26.96 11.20 18.13
C LYS A 495 25.68 11.84 18.68
N ALA A 496 24.94 12.58 17.87
CA ALA A 496 23.70 13.23 18.32
C ALA A 496 22.65 12.21 18.80
N LEU A 497 22.50 11.07 18.12
CA LEU A 497 21.60 10.01 18.54
C LEU A 497 22.05 9.31 19.83
N HIS A 498 23.36 9.10 20.00
CA HIS A 498 23.93 8.55 21.25
C HIS A 498 23.78 9.52 22.42
N ASP A 499 24.01 10.82 22.19
CA ASP A 499 23.87 11.86 23.21
C ASP A 499 22.42 11.93 23.73
N CYS A 500 21.42 11.73 22.85
CA CYS A 500 20.01 11.61 23.27
C CYS A 500 19.79 10.45 24.23
N ILE A 501 20.33 9.26 23.93
CA ILE A 501 20.22 8.08 24.80
C ILE A 501 20.94 8.32 26.13
N ALA A 502 22.14 8.92 26.10
CA ALA A 502 22.88 9.26 27.31
C ALA A 502 22.10 10.21 28.22
N ASN A 503 21.47 11.24 27.65
CA ASN A 503 20.62 12.18 28.39
C ASN A 503 19.39 11.50 29.00
N ILE A 504 18.76 10.58 28.28
CA ILE A 504 17.64 9.78 28.79
C ILE A 504 18.09 8.92 29.98
N ASN A 505 19.24 8.24 29.87
CA ASN A 505 19.79 7.41 30.94
C ASN A 505 20.13 8.24 32.19
N LEU A 506 20.68 9.45 32.02
CA LEU A 506 20.94 10.37 33.13
C LEU A 506 19.62 10.80 33.81
N ALA A 507 18.61 11.18 33.02
CA ALA A 507 17.32 11.63 33.55
C ALA A 507 16.52 10.52 34.26
N THR A 508 16.70 9.26 33.87
CA THR A 508 15.99 8.11 34.46
C THR A 508 16.73 7.44 35.61
N SER A 509 18.04 7.67 35.74
CA SER A 509 18.86 7.21 36.88
C SER A 509 18.83 8.19 38.06
N SER A 510 18.26 9.38 37.85
CA SER A 510 18.02 10.42 38.87
C SER A 510 16.68 10.20 39.54
#